data_AF-A0A8I1T2R1-F1
#
_entry.id   AF-A0A8I1T2R1-F1
#
_cell.length_a   1.000
_cell.length_b   1.000
_cell.length_c   1.000
_cell.angle_alpha   90.00
_cell.angle_beta   90.00
_cell.angle_gamma   90.00
#
_symmetry.space_group_name_H-M   'P 1'
#
loop_
_entity.id
_entity.type
_entity.pdbx_description
1 polymer ?
#
loop_
_entity_poly.entity_id
_entity_poly.type
_entity_poly.pdbx_seq_one_letter_code
_entity_poly.pdbx_strand_id
1 'polypeptide(L)'
;MIVRLWKGCGWLGVAAALVLSLTPPVINEAGHTDKIVHLTGYAVLMFWWAQIVVRRRWRLALAVVLFGAAIELLQGLTPDRDPDVFDALANTGGVLLGWLAARLLPNLPDTLGKLFRPR
;
A
#
# COMPACT_ATOMS: atom_id res chain seq x y z
N MET A 1 12.04 13.95 13.64
CA MET A 1 12.65 13.68 12.32
C MET A 1 12.12 12.40 11.69
N ILE A 2 12.21 11.24 12.37
CA ILE A 2 11.81 9.92 11.85
C ILE A 2 10.38 9.87 11.29
N VAL A 3 9.38 10.37 12.01
CA VAL A 3 7.98 10.38 11.51
C VAL A 3 7.81 11.21 10.22
N ARG A 4 8.59 12.28 10.03
CA ARG A 4 8.55 13.09 8.80
C ARG A 4 9.11 12.31 7.61
N LEU A 5 10.25 11.63 7.81
CA LEU A 5 10.84 10.75 6.80
C LEU A 5 9.91 9.57 6.48
N TRP A 6 9.31 8.96 7.51
CA TRP A 6 8.34 7.87 7.34
C TRP A 6 7.14 8.28 6.49
N LYS A 7 6.57 9.46 6.74
CA LYS A 7 5.51 10.03 5.91
C LYS A 7 5.97 10.30 4.48
N GLY A 8 7.19 10.83 4.31
CA GLY A 8 7.81 11.05 3.00
C GLY A 8 7.87 9.76 2.19
N CYS A 9 8.46 8.70 2.75
CA CYS A 9 8.50 7.37 2.12
C CYS A 9 7.10 6.80 1.87
N GLY A 10 6.16 7.01 2.80
CA GLY A 10 4.78 6.57 2.64
C GLY A 10 4.08 7.23 1.45
N TRP A 11 4.30 8.53 1.24
CA TRP A 11 3.76 9.25 0.08
C TRP A 11 4.46 8.87 -1.23
N LEU A 12 5.76 8.61 -1.19
CA LEU A 12 6.48 8.03 -2.34
C LEU A 12 5.90 6.66 -2.71
N GLY A 13 5.55 5.83 -1.73
CA GLY A 13 4.86 4.56 -1.96
C GLY A 13 3.48 4.71 -2.61
N VAL A 14 2.68 5.70 -2.16
CA VAL A 14 1.38 6.02 -2.79
C VAL A 14 1.58 6.45 -4.25
N ALA A 15 2.54 7.34 -4.50
CA ALA A 15 2.85 7.83 -5.84
C ALA A 15 3.34 6.69 -6.75
N ALA A 16 4.21 5.80 -6.22
CA ALA A 16 4.69 4.64 -6.95
C ALA A 16 3.54 3.68 -7.30
N ALA A 17 2.63 3.38 -6.36
CA ALA A 17 1.45 2.56 -6.63
C ALA A 17 0.58 3.16 -7.75
N LEU A 18 0.32 4.47 -7.68
CA LEU A 18 -0.47 5.16 -8.72
C LEU A 18 0.21 5.11 -10.09
N VAL A 19 1.49 5.46 -10.17
CA VAL A 19 2.22 5.51 -11.44
C VAL A 19 2.36 4.12 -12.04
N LEU A 20 2.82 3.13 -11.26
CA LEU A 20 3.09 1.79 -11.76
C LEU A 20 1.82 1.08 -12.22
N SER A 21 0.69 1.28 -11.53
CA SER A 21 -0.59 0.68 -11.93
C SER A 21 -1.18 1.31 -13.20
N LEU A 22 -0.94 2.60 -13.45
CA LEU A 22 -1.44 3.30 -14.64
C LEU A 22 -0.48 3.27 -15.82
N THR A 23 0.80 2.96 -15.62
CA THR A 23 1.72 2.78 -16.76
C THR A 23 1.56 1.40 -17.40
N PRO A 24 1.81 1.25 -18.71
CA PRO A 24 1.89 -0.05 -19.35
C PRO A 24 2.87 -0.95 -18.60
N PRO A 25 2.57 -2.25 -18.43
CA PRO A 25 3.43 -3.14 -17.69
C PRO A 25 4.79 -3.28 -18.39
N VAL A 26 5.88 -2.93 -17.69
CA VAL A 26 7.25 -2.99 -18.24
C VAL A 26 7.69 -4.44 -18.48
N ILE A 27 7.11 -5.36 -17.72
CA ILE A 27 7.33 -6.80 -17.81
C ILE A 27 5.97 -7.41 -18.15
N ASN A 28 5.90 -8.32 -19.12
CA ASN A 28 4.69 -9.11 -19.36
C ASN A 28 4.48 -10.07 -18.18
N GLU A 29 4.00 -9.53 -17.05
CA GLU A 29 3.63 -10.30 -15.85
C GLU A 29 2.26 -10.94 -16.07
N ALA A 30 2.18 -11.87 -17.03
CA ALA A 30 0.96 -12.61 -17.25
C ALA A 30 0.69 -13.57 -16.08
N GLY A 31 -0.50 -13.49 -15.49
CA GLY A 31 -1.02 -14.52 -14.57
C GLY A 31 -0.90 -14.18 -13.08
N HIS A 32 -0.30 -15.08 -12.30
CA HIS A 32 -0.34 -15.00 -10.83
C HIS A 32 0.63 -13.98 -10.22
N THR A 33 1.70 -13.61 -10.95
CA THR A 33 2.73 -12.70 -10.43
C THR A 33 2.18 -11.30 -10.20
N ASP A 34 1.37 -10.80 -11.13
CA ASP A 34 0.68 -9.50 -11.01
C ASP A 34 -0.17 -9.43 -9.74
N LYS A 35 -0.94 -10.49 -9.47
CA LYS A 35 -1.76 -10.61 -8.24
C LYS A 35 -0.93 -10.60 -6.97
N ILE A 36 0.28 -11.17 -7.01
CA ILE A 36 1.22 -11.12 -5.87
C ILE A 36 1.74 -9.69 -5.69
N VAL A 37 2.05 -8.97 -6.77
CA VAL A 37 2.46 -7.55 -6.72
C VAL A 37 1.35 -6.70 -6.12
N HIS A 38 0.10 -6.88 -6.56
CA HIS A 38 -1.08 -6.23 -5.98
C HIS A 38 -1.25 -6.54 -4.49
N LEU A 39 -1.25 -7.83 -4.12
CA LEU A 39 -1.37 -8.25 -2.72
C LEU A 39 -0.26 -7.66 -1.84
N THR A 40 0.99 -7.79 -2.26
CA THR A 40 2.16 -7.37 -1.47
C THR A 40 2.30 -5.85 -1.42
N GLY A 41 2.08 -5.15 -2.54
CA GLY A 41 2.13 -3.70 -2.62
C GLY A 41 1.12 -3.04 -1.69
N TYR A 42 -0.13 -3.51 -1.70
CA TYR A 42 -1.17 -2.99 -0.81
C TYR A 42 -0.98 -3.42 0.64
N ALA A 43 -0.40 -4.60 0.90
CA ALA A 43 0.00 -4.99 2.26
C ALA A 43 1.08 -4.07 2.83
N VAL A 44 2.12 -3.77 2.06
CA VAL A 44 3.19 -2.85 2.46
C VAL A 44 2.64 -1.45 2.67
N LEU A 45 1.85 -0.94 1.73
CA LEU A 45 1.27 0.40 1.81
C LEU A 45 0.38 0.56 3.06
N MET A 46 -0.51 -0.40 3.31
CA MET A 46 -1.37 -0.41 4.48
C MET A 46 -0.56 -0.54 5.77
N PHE A 47 0.37 -1.49 5.84
CA PHE A 47 1.23 -1.69 7.00
C PHE A 47 2.01 -0.42 7.36
N TRP A 48 2.60 0.23 6.36
CA TRP A 48 3.44 1.43 6.52
C TRP A 48 2.66 2.59 7.13
N TRP A 49 1.50 2.92 6.57
CA TRP A 49 0.66 4.00 7.08
C TRP A 49 0.00 3.65 8.43
N ALA A 50 -0.31 2.37 8.66
CA ALA A 50 -0.89 1.91 9.93
C ALA A 50 0.08 2.00 11.12
N GLN A 51 1.38 2.18 10.88
CA GLN A 51 2.35 2.52 11.92
C GLN A 51 2.11 3.91 12.51
N ILE A 52 1.62 4.87 11.72
CA ILE A 52 1.37 6.24 12.19
C ILE A 52 -0.12 6.52 12.46
N VAL A 53 -1.03 5.85 11.75
CA VAL A 53 -2.49 5.96 11.96
C VAL A 53 -2.99 4.86 12.88
N VAL A 54 -2.59 4.87 14.16
CA VAL A 54 -2.85 3.75 15.08
C VAL A 54 -4.32 3.68 15.54
N ARG A 55 -4.95 4.81 15.87
CA ARG A 55 -6.31 4.82 16.46
C ARG A 55 -7.44 4.57 15.47
N ARG A 56 -7.24 4.87 14.18
CA ARG A 56 -8.28 4.83 13.14
C ARG A 56 -7.87 3.95 11.96
N ARG A 57 -7.17 2.85 12.24
CA ARG A 57 -6.66 1.93 11.20
C ARG A 57 -7.75 1.40 10.27
N TRP A 58 -8.98 1.26 10.73
CA TRP A 58 -10.10 0.84 9.87
C TRP A 58 -10.44 1.90 8.81
N ARG A 59 -10.36 3.20 9.14
CA ARG A 59 -10.55 4.29 8.16
C ARG A 59 -9.43 4.34 7.16
N LEU A 60 -8.20 4.06 7.61
CA LEU A 60 -7.06 3.92 6.72
C LEU A 60 -7.24 2.73 5.77
N ALA A 61 -7.65 1.57 6.28
CA ALA A 61 -7.92 0.39 5.46
C ALA A 61 -8.97 0.70 4.39
N LEU A 62 -10.09 1.34 4.78
CA LEU A 62 -11.11 1.78 3.83
C LEU A 62 -10.56 2.76 2.79
N ALA A 63 -9.75 3.74 3.21
CA ALA A 63 -9.14 4.70 2.29
C ALA A 63 -8.19 4.04 1.29
N VAL A 64 -7.39 3.05 1.72
CA VAL A 64 -6.46 2.33 0.83
C VAL A 64 -7.22 1.39 -0.12
N VAL A 65 -8.31 0.74 0.33
CA VAL A 65 -9.19 -0.05 -0.55
C VAL A 65 -9.84 0.85 -1.60
N LEU A 66 -10.40 2.00 -1.19
CA LEU A 66 -11.01 2.95 -2.12
C LEU A 66 -9.99 3.53 -3.10
N PHE A 67 -8.75 3.78 -2.64
CA PHE A 67 -7.65 4.20 -3.50
C PHE A 67 -7.34 3.15 -4.58
N GLY A 68 -7.25 1.87 -4.21
CA GLY A 68 -7.01 0.81 -5.18
C GLY A 68 -8.18 0.60 -6.14
N ALA A 69 -9.42 0.62 -5.64
CA ALA A 69 -10.59 0.56 -6.50
C ALA A 69 -10.66 1.74 -7.49
N ALA A 70 -10.25 2.95 -7.06
CA ALA A 70 -10.19 4.10 -7.96
C ALA A 70 -9.11 3.93 -9.04
N ILE A 71 -7.93 3.38 -8.71
CA ILE A 71 -6.90 3.05 -9.70
C ILE A 71 -7.42 2.03 -10.71
N GLU A 72 -8.10 0.99 -10.25
CA GLU A 72 -8.69 -0.05 -11.11
C GLU A 72 -9.67 0.53 -12.13
N LEU A 73 -10.53 1.46 -11.68
CA LEU A 73 -11.45 2.17 -12.57
C LEU A 73 -10.71 3.08 -13.56
N LEU A 74 -9.63 3.73 -13.13
CA LEU A 74 -8.80 4.59 -13.98
C LEU A 74 -8.01 3.80 -15.02
N GLN A 75 -7.66 2.55 -14.74
CA GLN A 75 -7.01 1.66 -15.72
C GLN A 75 -7.89 1.46 -16.95
N GLY A 76 -9.22 1.38 -16.81
CA GLY A 76 -10.15 1.32 -17.94
C GLY A 76 -10.20 2.58 -18.81
N LEU A 77 -9.54 3.67 -18.40
CA LEU A 77 -9.34 4.89 -19.21
C LEU A 77 -7.93 4.96 -19.82
N THR A 78 -7.07 3.98 -19.53
CA THR A 78 -5.68 3.96 -19.96
C THR A 78 -5.51 2.96 -21.11
N PRO A 79 -4.81 3.33 -22.19
CA PRO A 79 -4.44 2.37 -23.23
C PRO A 79 -3.65 1.20 -22.64
N ASP A 80 -3.89 -0.01 -23.15
CA ASP A 80 -3.16 -1.23 -22.76
C ASP A 80 -3.33 -1.66 -21.29
N ARG A 81 -4.39 -1.19 -20.62
CA ARG A 81 -4.80 -1.64 -19.27
C ARG A 81 -6.30 -1.92 -19.24
N ASP A 82 -6.66 -3.00 -18.57
CA ASP A 82 -8.04 -3.40 -18.33
C ASP A 82 -8.29 -3.51 -16.82
N PRO A 83 -9.44 -3.06 -16.31
CA PRO A 83 -9.84 -3.32 -14.93
C PRO A 83 -10.03 -4.82 -14.67
N ASP A 84 -9.45 -5.34 -13.59
CA ASP A 84 -9.63 -6.71 -13.09
C ASP A 84 -10.18 -6.73 -11.66
N VAL A 85 -11.32 -7.41 -11.50
CA VAL A 85 -11.92 -7.66 -10.19
C VAL A 85 -11.00 -8.48 -9.29
N PHE A 86 -10.20 -9.39 -9.84
CA PHE A 86 -9.25 -10.17 -9.06
C PHE A 86 -8.11 -9.32 -8.50
N ASP A 87 -7.72 -8.23 -9.18
CA ASP A 87 -6.73 -7.29 -8.67
C ASP A 87 -7.33 -6.43 -7.55
N ALA A 88 -8.58 -5.99 -7.68
CA ALA A 88 -9.31 -5.36 -6.58
C ALA A 88 -9.41 -6.27 -5.34
N LEU A 89 -9.62 -7.58 -5.53
CA LEU A 89 -9.61 -8.56 -4.45
C LEU A 89 -8.21 -8.76 -3.85
N ALA A 90 -7.17 -8.86 -4.69
CA ALA A 90 -5.78 -8.95 -4.23
C ALA A 90 -5.37 -7.72 -3.43
N ASN A 91 -5.70 -6.52 -3.91
CA ASN A 91 -5.49 -5.25 -3.20
C ASN A 91 -6.15 -5.28 -1.81
N THR A 92 -7.41 -5.70 -1.74
CA THR A 92 -8.17 -5.78 -0.49
C THR A 92 -7.57 -6.81 0.48
N GLY A 93 -7.18 -7.99 -0.02
CA GLY A 93 -6.46 -9.00 0.75
C GLY A 93 -5.15 -8.45 1.31
N GLY A 94 -4.39 -7.72 0.49
CA GLY A 94 -3.16 -7.04 0.88
C GLY A 94 -3.41 -6.06 2.03
N VAL A 95 -4.42 -5.20 1.90
CA VAL A 95 -4.82 -4.27 2.98
C VAL A 95 -5.11 -5.00 4.28
N LEU A 96 -5.86 -6.11 4.23
CA LEU A 96 -6.15 -6.91 5.43
C LEU A 96 -4.88 -7.48 6.07
N LEU A 97 -3.96 -8.03 5.27
CA LEU A 97 -2.68 -8.55 5.74
C LEU A 97 -1.81 -7.45 6.36
N GLY A 98 -1.66 -6.31 5.69
CA GLY A 98 -0.90 -5.17 6.20
C GLY A 98 -1.49 -4.58 7.48
N TRP A 99 -2.83 -4.55 7.58
CA TRP A 99 -3.54 -4.13 8.78
C TRP A 99 -3.30 -5.07 9.96
N LEU A 100 -3.40 -6.39 9.72
CA LEU A 100 -3.14 -7.40 10.74
C LEU A 100 -1.67 -7.35 11.19
N ALA A 101 -0.73 -7.29 10.25
CA ALA A 101 0.69 -7.15 10.54
C ALA A 101 0.95 -5.91 11.41
N ALA A 102 0.33 -4.76 11.12
CA ALA A 102 0.49 -3.55 11.92
C ALA A 102 -0.09 -3.66 13.34
N ARG A 103 -1.08 -4.55 13.56
CA ARG A 103 -1.61 -4.87 14.89
C ARG A 103 -0.70 -5.79 15.69
N LEU A 104 -0.06 -6.74 15.02
CA LEU A 104 0.77 -7.76 15.66
C LEU A 104 2.22 -7.31 15.88
N LEU A 105 2.75 -6.47 15.00
CA LEU A 105 4.14 -6.01 15.03
C LEU A 105 4.28 -4.69 15.82
N PRO A 106 5.47 -4.44 16.41
CA PRO A 106 5.74 -3.22 17.14
C PRO A 106 5.71 -1.99 16.21
N ASN A 107 5.44 -0.82 16.79
CA ASN A 107 5.50 0.44 16.08
C ASN A 107 6.94 0.77 15.68
N LEU A 108 7.26 0.65 14.39
CA LEU A 108 8.63 0.82 13.89
C LEU A 108 9.13 2.27 14.03
N PRO A 109 8.39 3.32 13.62
CA PRO A 109 8.79 4.71 13.85
C PRO A 109 9.12 5.03 15.31
N ASP A 110 8.29 4.56 16.24
CA ASP A 110 8.48 4.81 17.67
C ASP A 110 9.68 4.02 18.21
N THR A 111 9.85 2.77 17.79
CA THR A 111 10.99 1.92 18.17
C THR A 111 12.31 2.52 17.71
N LEU A 112 12.39 2.93 16.44
CA LEU A 112 13.57 3.62 15.89
C LEU A 112 13.80 4.95 16.62
N GLY A 113 12.75 5.71 16.91
CA GLY A 113 12.84 6.97 17.65
C GLY A 113 13.46 6.82 19.04
N LYS A 114 13.22 5.70 19.73
CA LYS A 114 13.84 5.40 21.01
C LYS A 114 15.32 5.06 20.88
N LEU A 115 15.71 4.36 19.82
CA LEU A 115 17.10 3.96 19.57
C LEU A 115 18.03 5.15 19.30
N PHE A 116 17.51 6.20 18.63
CA PHE A 116 18.29 7.38 18.25
C PHE A 116 18.19 8.57 19.24
N ARG A 117 17.58 8.39 20.42
CA ARG A 117 17.63 9.44 21.47
C ARG A 117 18.99 9.38 22.18
N PRO A 118 19.78 10.47 22.22
CA PRO A 118 20.95 10.53 23.10
C PRO A 118 20.48 10.38 24.56
N ARG A 119 21.23 9.57 25.32
CA ARG A 119 21.00 9.38 26.77
C ARG A 119 21.33 10.66 27.54
#